data_AF-A0A0G0MRF5-F1
#
_entry.id   AF-A0A0G0MRF5-F1
#
_cell.length_a   1.000
_cell.length_b   1.000
_cell.length_c   1.000
_cell.angle_alpha   90.00
_cell.angle_beta   90.00
_cell.angle_gamma   90.00
#
_symmetry.space_group_name_H-M   'P 1'
#
loop_
_entity.id
_entity.type
_entity.pdbx_description
1 polymer ?
#
loop_
_entity_poly.entity_id
_entity_poly.type
_entity_poly.pdbx_seq_one_letter_code
_entity_poly.pdbx_strand_id
1 'polypeptide(L)'
;MNDEEKIINHRKNSRGAFKWWLYALGVFAILLFFQASNPSADLGIFIIIDVLLGILFFVVAVIYSIASTISGPVEILDKRHKDLLDDLQNQTAFYKGKSIELTQQIESLIREAGVSDKEVSENALRELTKQLQDYKDEALQSRYTIENLSSSLEVSRGGYNKVIDDLKSQLKDAQDTAVVANSEASLWKQTLLEKSAGFPSLLNNISYFEELRDSAIAGYLIRKSHPAAKASELVREESDRRRKAEYNLRKIQAIIDYYENIAPFLLDFKDQLVEDDGAVFEEYSPEEAEDPVTKYLTKEEYRKLSPVEKNTLALKRFWDRPKSKWLIGRLYERYVGYIYEMQGYDVDYMGIFHGYEDLGRDLICSKGKDVVIIQCKCWSQFKTIYEKHIFQFFGTVFEYKDKYRDKKVTAKFYTSTKVSDLARRFAQELNIELVENFKLKEEYPCIKCNISKVDSSKIYHLPFDQQYDNTKIEPKNGEFYCENILDAENAGFRRAFKWRGAKSE
;
A
#
# COMPACT_ATOMS: atom_id res chain seq x y z
N MET A 1 25.87 -19.08 -51.77
CA MET A 1 25.37 -18.09 -50.79
C MET A 1 26.56 -17.71 -49.93
N ASN A 2 27.07 -16.49 -50.09
CA ASN A 2 28.22 -15.99 -49.35
C ASN A 2 27.93 -16.03 -47.85
N ASP A 3 28.93 -16.32 -47.02
CA ASP A 3 28.78 -16.36 -45.56
C ASP A 3 28.32 -15.01 -44.97
N GLU A 4 28.58 -13.91 -45.66
CA GLU A 4 28.03 -12.58 -45.34
C GLU A 4 26.50 -12.52 -45.54
N GLU A 5 25.96 -13.16 -46.57
CA GLU A 5 24.51 -13.21 -46.83
C GLU A 5 23.77 -13.98 -45.74
N LYS A 6 24.36 -15.06 -45.20
CA LYS A 6 23.79 -15.83 -44.08
C LYS A 6 23.81 -15.04 -42.78
N ILE A 7 24.90 -14.33 -42.49
CA ILE A 7 25.02 -13.45 -41.30
C ILE A 7 24.04 -12.27 -41.40
N ILE A 8 23.87 -11.69 -42.59
CA ILE A 8 22.90 -10.61 -42.84
C ILE A 8 21.46 -11.11 -42.72
N ASN A 9 21.13 -12.32 -43.21
CA ASN A 9 19.80 -12.90 -43.06
C ASN A 9 19.47 -13.27 -41.61
N HIS A 10 20.46 -13.78 -40.85
CA HIS A 10 20.28 -14.09 -39.42
C HIS A 10 20.15 -12.81 -38.57
N ARG A 11 20.89 -11.74 -38.92
CA ARG A 11 20.70 -10.39 -38.36
C ARG A 11 19.37 -9.74 -38.73
N LYS A 12 18.82 -10.02 -39.92
CA LYS A 12 17.47 -9.57 -40.33
C LYS A 12 16.37 -10.30 -39.55
N ASN A 13 16.47 -11.62 -39.38
CA ASN A 13 15.48 -12.40 -38.62
C ASN A 13 15.51 -12.06 -37.11
N SER A 14 16.67 -11.85 -36.51
CA SER A 14 16.79 -11.40 -35.11
C SER A 14 16.24 -9.98 -34.90
N ARG A 15 16.42 -9.07 -35.87
CA ARG A 15 15.77 -7.74 -35.85
C ARG A 15 14.24 -7.82 -36.00
N GLY A 16 13.72 -8.79 -36.75
CA GLY A 16 12.29 -9.06 -36.87
C GLY A 16 11.67 -9.58 -35.56
N ALA A 17 12.36 -10.51 -34.90
CA ALA A 17 11.97 -11.02 -33.59
C ALA A 17 12.02 -9.94 -32.50
N PHE A 18 13.06 -9.10 -32.51
CA PHE A 18 13.19 -7.96 -31.58
C PHE A 18 12.07 -6.93 -31.75
N LYS A 19 11.60 -6.66 -32.99
CA LYS A 19 10.46 -5.77 -33.24
C LYS A 19 9.14 -6.36 -32.70
N TRP A 20 8.90 -7.65 -32.89
CA TRP A 20 7.74 -8.34 -32.30
C TRP A 20 7.80 -8.31 -30.76
N TRP A 21 8.99 -8.40 -30.18
CA TRP A 21 9.21 -8.35 -28.74
C TRP A 21 8.96 -6.94 -28.15
N LEU A 22 9.38 -5.89 -28.85
CA LEU A 22 9.04 -4.49 -28.53
C LEU A 22 7.54 -4.21 -28.59
N TYR A 23 6.84 -4.79 -29.57
CA TYR A 23 5.38 -4.72 -29.65
C TYR A 23 4.70 -5.44 -28.48
N ALA A 24 5.18 -6.62 -28.10
CA ALA A 24 4.66 -7.36 -26.94
C ALA A 24 4.89 -6.60 -25.62
N LEU A 25 6.07 -5.99 -25.44
CA LEU A 25 6.38 -5.10 -24.31
C LEU A 25 5.47 -3.86 -24.27
N GLY A 26 5.19 -3.26 -25.43
CA GLY A 26 4.26 -2.12 -25.53
C GLY A 26 2.84 -2.50 -25.12
N VAL A 27 2.34 -3.66 -25.56
CA VAL A 27 1.02 -4.18 -25.18
C VAL A 27 0.97 -4.51 -23.68
N PHE A 28 2.03 -5.10 -23.13
CA PHE A 28 2.13 -5.42 -21.70
C PHE A 28 2.19 -4.16 -20.82
N ALA A 29 2.90 -3.12 -21.25
CA ALA A 29 2.93 -1.83 -20.56
C ALA A 29 1.58 -1.11 -20.57
N ILE A 30 0.81 -1.23 -21.67
CA ILE A 30 -0.56 -0.69 -21.77
C ILE A 30 -1.51 -1.44 -20.82
N LEU A 31 -1.38 -2.76 -20.69
CA LEU A 31 -2.17 -3.57 -19.74
C LEU A 31 -1.87 -3.22 -18.28
N LEU A 32 -0.58 -3.01 -17.94
CA LEU A 32 -0.17 -2.54 -16.61
C LEU A 32 -0.72 -1.14 -16.31
N PHE A 33 -0.79 -0.26 -17.30
CA PHE A 33 -1.37 1.09 -17.15
C PHE A 33 -2.88 1.06 -16.89
N PHE A 34 -3.62 0.15 -17.53
CA PHE A 34 -5.05 -0.03 -17.27
C PHE A 34 -5.35 -0.66 -15.90
N GLN A 35 -4.50 -1.56 -15.40
CA GLN A 35 -4.66 -2.19 -14.08
C GLN A 35 -4.31 -1.28 -12.89
N ALA A 36 -3.39 -0.33 -13.06
CA ALA A 36 -3.02 0.64 -12.02
C ALA A 36 -4.15 1.65 -11.67
N SER A 37 -5.20 1.72 -12.48
CA SER A 37 -6.33 2.65 -12.32
C SER A 37 -7.39 2.23 -11.29
N ASN A 38 -7.29 1.03 -10.70
CA ASN A 38 -8.23 0.52 -9.70
C ASN A 38 -7.52 0.22 -8.37
N PRO A 39 -7.72 1.04 -7.32
CA PRO A 39 -6.99 0.89 -6.06
C PRO A 39 -7.78 0.01 -5.09
N SER A 40 -7.50 -1.30 -5.09
CA SER A 40 -7.72 -2.13 -3.90
C SER A 40 -6.38 -2.65 -3.40
N ALA A 41 -6.18 -2.64 -2.08
CA ALA A 41 -4.90 -2.93 -1.44
C ALA A 41 -4.37 -4.34 -1.76
N ASP A 42 -5.26 -5.31 -2.00
CA ASP A 42 -4.89 -6.66 -2.41
C ASP A 42 -4.27 -6.72 -3.82
N LEU A 43 -4.68 -5.82 -4.73
CA LEU A 43 -4.18 -5.80 -6.10
C LEU A 43 -2.71 -5.34 -6.18
N GLY A 44 -2.27 -4.47 -5.27
CA GLY A 44 -0.91 -3.93 -5.26
C GLY A 44 0.17 -4.99 -5.01
N ILE A 45 -0.12 -5.97 -4.15
CA ILE A 45 0.81 -7.08 -3.86
C ILE A 45 0.88 -8.05 -5.06
N PHE A 46 -0.26 -8.34 -5.70
CA PHE A 46 -0.27 -9.16 -6.92
C PHE A 46 0.51 -8.51 -8.07
N ILE A 47 0.38 -7.18 -8.24
CA ILE A 47 1.14 -6.44 -9.25
C ILE A 47 2.66 -6.52 -8.97
N ILE A 48 3.09 -6.41 -7.72
CA ILE A 48 4.52 -6.52 -7.37
C ILE A 48 5.04 -7.94 -7.66
N ILE A 49 4.28 -8.98 -7.33
CA ILE A 49 4.67 -10.37 -7.58
C ILE A 49 4.75 -10.65 -9.09
N ASP A 50 3.78 -10.19 -9.88
CA ASP A 50 3.78 -10.38 -11.33
C ASP A 50 4.91 -9.60 -12.02
N VAL A 51 5.25 -8.40 -11.53
CA VAL A 51 6.40 -7.63 -12.00
C VAL A 51 7.71 -8.35 -11.67
N LEU A 52 7.85 -8.92 -10.47
CA LEU A 52 9.05 -9.68 -10.07
C LEU A 52 9.19 -10.98 -10.87
N LEU A 53 8.10 -11.70 -11.13
CA LEU A 53 8.09 -12.89 -11.99
C LEU A 53 8.42 -12.53 -13.45
N GLY A 54 7.94 -11.39 -13.94
CA GLY A 54 8.29 -10.86 -15.27
C GLY A 54 9.76 -10.51 -15.40
N ILE A 55 10.35 -9.88 -14.37
CA ILE A 55 11.79 -9.58 -14.33
C ILE A 55 12.61 -10.88 -14.29
N LEU A 56 12.19 -11.88 -13.51
CA LEU A 56 12.87 -13.17 -13.46
C LEU A 56 12.84 -13.88 -14.81
N PHE A 57 11.69 -13.91 -15.49
CA PHE A 57 11.56 -14.50 -16.82
C PHE A 57 12.41 -13.75 -17.86
N PHE A 58 12.50 -12.41 -17.74
CA PHE A 58 13.39 -11.60 -18.56
C PHE A 58 14.86 -11.94 -18.34
N VAL A 59 15.30 -12.09 -17.09
CA VAL A 59 16.68 -12.48 -16.76
C VAL A 59 17.01 -13.87 -17.32
N VAL A 60 16.11 -14.85 -17.16
CA VAL A 60 16.29 -16.20 -17.72
C VAL A 60 16.34 -16.16 -19.24
N ALA A 61 15.49 -15.38 -19.89
CA ALA A 61 15.47 -15.21 -21.35
C ALA A 61 16.74 -14.50 -21.87
N VAL A 62 17.26 -13.51 -21.13
CA VAL A 62 18.52 -12.83 -21.45
C VAL A 62 19.70 -13.80 -21.29
N ILE A 63 19.74 -14.60 -20.23
CA ILE A 63 20.77 -15.63 -20.03
C ILE A 63 20.71 -16.68 -21.16
N TYR A 64 19.52 -17.15 -21.54
CA TYR A 64 19.34 -18.08 -22.66
C TYR A 64 19.72 -17.46 -24.01
N SER A 65 19.40 -16.18 -24.23
CA SER A 65 19.78 -15.45 -25.43
C SER A 65 21.30 -15.25 -25.48
N ILE A 66 21.96 -14.94 -24.36
CA ILE A 66 23.42 -14.81 -24.29
C ILE A 66 24.07 -16.18 -24.52
N ALA A 67 23.57 -17.25 -23.91
CA ALA A 67 24.06 -18.61 -24.10
C ALA A 67 23.94 -19.07 -25.57
N SER A 68 22.82 -18.78 -26.24
CA SER A 68 22.63 -19.10 -27.67
C SER A 68 23.42 -18.17 -28.60
N THR A 69 23.67 -16.92 -28.20
CA THR A 69 24.53 -15.98 -28.93
C THR A 69 26.01 -16.33 -28.78
N ILE A 70 26.40 -17.08 -27.75
CA ILE A 70 27.78 -17.57 -27.53
C ILE A 70 28.00 -18.93 -28.22
N SER A 71 26.99 -19.81 -28.29
CA SER A 71 27.15 -21.13 -28.93
C SER A 71 27.41 -21.03 -30.45
N GLY A 72 26.72 -20.13 -31.17
CA GLY A 72 26.90 -19.95 -32.61
C GLY A 72 28.31 -19.47 -33.03
N PRO A 73 28.88 -18.44 -32.38
CA PRO A 73 30.25 -17.99 -32.63
C PRO A 73 31.31 -19.03 -32.31
N VAL A 74 31.12 -19.85 -31.27
CA VAL A 74 32.04 -20.95 -30.93
C VAL A 74 32.06 -22.00 -32.04
N GLU A 75 30.89 -22.36 -32.59
CA GLU A 75 30.78 -23.32 -33.69
C GLU A 75 31.39 -22.78 -35.02
N ILE A 76 31.22 -21.47 -35.28
CA ILE A 76 31.81 -20.78 -36.44
C ILE A 76 33.32 -20.63 -36.29
N LEU A 77 33.81 -20.35 -35.08
CA LEU A 77 35.25 -20.30 -34.77
C LEU A 77 35.88 -21.67 -34.91
N ASP A 78 35.29 -22.72 -34.35
CA ASP A 78 35.76 -24.11 -34.49
C ASP A 78 35.84 -24.51 -35.97
N LYS A 79 34.84 -24.15 -36.77
CA LYS A 79 34.84 -24.43 -38.21
C LYS A 79 35.97 -23.69 -38.94
N ARG A 80 36.12 -22.38 -38.73
CA ARG A 80 37.20 -21.58 -39.33
C ARG A 80 38.59 -22.06 -38.92
N HIS A 81 38.75 -22.48 -37.67
CA HIS A 81 40.02 -22.96 -37.16
C HIS A 81 40.37 -24.35 -37.70
N LYS A 82 39.36 -25.20 -37.91
CA LYS A 82 39.51 -26.48 -38.59
C LYS A 82 39.89 -26.30 -40.05
N ASP A 83 39.24 -25.37 -40.75
CA ASP A 83 39.59 -25.02 -42.13
C ASP A 83 41.04 -24.48 -42.23
N LEU A 84 41.50 -23.68 -41.24
CA LEU A 84 42.86 -23.16 -41.16
C LEU A 84 43.90 -24.27 -40.86
N LEU A 85 43.55 -25.23 -40.00
CA LEU A 85 44.37 -26.40 -39.69
C LEU A 85 44.55 -27.29 -40.92
N ASP A 86 43.46 -27.54 -41.66
CA ASP A 86 43.50 -28.31 -42.90
C ASP A 86 44.38 -27.60 -43.96
N ASP A 87 44.30 -26.27 -44.08
CA ASP A 87 45.14 -25.49 -45.01
C ASP A 87 46.64 -25.54 -44.64
N LEU A 88 46.98 -25.40 -43.36
CA LEU A 88 48.36 -25.51 -42.87
C LEU A 88 48.92 -26.94 -43.00
N GLN A 89 48.09 -27.97 -42.82
CA GLN A 89 48.48 -29.35 -43.06
C GLN A 89 48.75 -29.60 -44.56
N ASN A 90 47.94 -29.03 -45.44
CA ASN A 90 48.14 -29.09 -46.89
C ASN A 90 49.43 -28.37 -47.31
N GLN A 91 49.74 -27.19 -46.76
CA GLN A 91 51.01 -26.50 -46.99
C GLN A 91 52.21 -27.32 -46.50
N THR A 92 52.12 -27.92 -45.32
CA THR A 92 53.18 -28.78 -44.77
C THR A 92 53.43 -30.00 -45.67
N ALA A 93 52.36 -30.60 -46.21
CA ALA A 93 52.45 -31.70 -47.17
C ALA A 93 53.10 -31.26 -48.49
N PHE A 94 52.79 -30.05 -48.97
CA PHE A 94 53.38 -29.47 -50.18
C PHE A 94 54.90 -29.27 -50.05
N TYR A 95 55.37 -28.62 -48.98
CA TYR A 95 56.81 -28.41 -48.76
C TYR A 95 57.58 -29.71 -48.56
N LYS A 96 56.96 -30.69 -47.90
CA LYS A 96 57.52 -32.04 -47.78
C LYS A 96 57.65 -32.73 -49.14
N GLY A 97 56.65 -32.59 -50.02
CA GLY A 97 56.70 -33.09 -51.40
C GLY A 97 57.82 -32.45 -52.22
N LYS A 98 57.92 -31.11 -52.18
CA LYS A 98 58.99 -30.35 -52.84
C LYS A 98 60.39 -30.74 -52.33
N SER A 99 60.53 -30.94 -51.02
CA SER A 99 61.78 -31.40 -50.41
C SER A 99 62.20 -32.78 -50.95
N ILE A 100 61.25 -33.70 -51.16
CA ILE A 100 61.52 -35.01 -51.75
C ILE A 100 61.96 -34.88 -53.21
N GLU A 101 61.25 -34.06 -54.00
CA GLU A 101 61.56 -33.80 -55.41
C GLU A 101 62.95 -33.16 -55.58
N LEU A 102 63.29 -32.16 -54.77
CA LEU A 102 64.63 -31.55 -54.76
C LEU A 102 65.71 -32.56 -54.37
N THR A 103 65.42 -33.46 -53.42
CA THR A 103 66.37 -34.51 -53.02
C THR A 103 66.65 -35.45 -54.20
N GLN A 104 65.62 -35.82 -54.97
CA GLN A 104 65.77 -36.64 -56.17
C GLN A 104 66.55 -35.91 -57.28
N GLN A 105 66.34 -34.60 -57.45
CA GLN A 105 67.10 -33.76 -58.40
C GLN A 105 68.56 -33.60 -58.00
N ILE A 106 68.86 -33.44 -56.70
CA ILE A 106 70.23 -33.45 -56.18
C ILE A 106 70.88 -34.81 -56.48
N GLU A 107 70.18 -35.91 -56.23
CA GLU A 107 70.69 -37.25 -56.49
C GLU A 107 70.92 -37.54 -57.98
N SER A 108 70.15 -36.94 -58.90
CA SER A 108 70.38 -37.07 -60.34
C SER A 108 71.55 -36.20 -60.81
N LEU A 109 71.67 -34.96 -60.30
CA LEU A 109 72.80 -34.07 -60.59
C LEU A 109 74.14 -34.62 -60.07
N ILE A 110 74.16 -35.26 -58.89
CA ILE A 110 75.34 -35.97 -58.36
C ILE A 110 75.79 -37.09 -59.32
N ARG A 111 74.84 -37.76 -59.99
CA ARG A 111 75.15 -38.82 -60.98
C ARG A 111 75.68 -38.25 -62.29
N GLU A 112 75.18 -37.10 -62.74
CA GLU A 112 75.58 -36.45 -64.01
C GLU A 112 76.88 -35.65 -63.92
N ALA A 113 77.20 -35.06 -62.76
CA ALA A 113 78.44 -34.32 -62.49
C ALA A 113 79.73 -35.15 -62.60
N GLY A 114 79.61 -36.47 -62.83
CA GLY A 114 80.72 -37.35 -63.20
C GLY A 114 81.26 -37.16 -64.62
N VAL A 115 80.60 -36.35 -65.49
CA VAL A 115 80.89 -36.32 -66.95
C VAL A 115 81.15 -34.91 -67.55
N SER A 116 80.88 -33.77 -66.89
CA SER A 116 81.27 -32.43 -67.41
C SER A 116 81.47 -31.35 -66.31
N ASP A 117 81.90 -30.13 -66.71
CA ASP A 117 82.40 -28.98 -65.92
C ASP A 117 82.04 -28.97 -64.42
N LYS A 118 83.01 -29.37 -63.59
CA LYS A 118 82.87 -29.53 -62.12
C LYS A 118 82.39 -28.27 -61.40
N GLU A 119 82.78 -27.08 -61.86
CA GLU A 119 82.53 -25.82 -61.15
C GLU A 119 81.07 -25.35 -61.29
N VAL A 120 80.42 -25.61 -62.44
CA VAL A 120 79.01 -25.26 -62.67
C VAL A 120 78.09 -26.21 -61.91
N SER A 121 78.41 -27.52 -61.91
CA SER A 121 77.66 -28.52 -61.15
C SER A 121 77.78 -28.35 -59.64
N GLU A 122 78.94 -27.96 -59.10
CA GLU A 122 79.10 -27.67 -57.66
C GLU A 122 78.26 -26.47 -57.21
N ASN A 123 78.19 -25.40 -58.01
CA ASN A 123 77.38 -24.23 -57.69
C ASN A 123 75.87 -24.54 -57.75
N ALA A 124 75.43 -25.29 -58.75
CA ALA A 124 74.04 -25.77 -58.83
C ALA A 124 73.67 -26.68 -57.65
N LEU A 125 74.59 -27.57 -57.23
CA LEU A 125 74.38 -28.44 -56.07
C LEU A 125 74.27 -27.66 -54.76
N ARG A 126 75.11 -26.64 -54.58
CA ARG A 126 75.05 -25.75 -53.40
C ARG A 126 73.72 -25.00 -53.34
N GLU A 127 73.24 -24.50 -54.48
CA GLU A 127 71.97 -23.77 -54.56
C GLU A 127 70.78 -24.69 -54.26
N LEU A 128 70.72 -25.89 -54.84
CA LEU A 128 69.65 -26.86 -54.53
C LEU A 128 69.70 -27.34 -53.08
N THR A 129 70.91 -27.54 -52.52
CA THR A 129 71.07 -27.95 -51.11
C THR A 129 70.56 -26.87 -50.15
N LYS A 130 70.81 -25.60 -50.48
CA LYS A 130 70.29 -24.46 -49.74
C LYS A 130 68.75 -24.40 -49.79
N GLN A 131 68.17 -24.52 -50.98
CA GLN A 131 66.71 -24.56 -51.15
C GLN A 131 66.05 -25.74 -50.43
N LEU A 132 66.72 -26.90 -50.39
CA LEU A 132 66.25 -28.07 -49.64
C LEU A 132 66.24 -27.78 -48.13
N GLN A 133 67.26 -27.09 -47.63
CA GLN A 133 67.34 -26.69 -46.23
C GLN A 133 66.25 -25.68 -45.88
N ASP A 134 66.04 -24.66 -46.73
CA ASP A 134 64.99 -23.65 -46.55
C ASP A 134 63.60 -24.31 -46.49
N TYR A 135 63.28 -25.26 -47.38
CA TYR A 135 62.01 -25.99 -47.36
C TYR A 135 61.83 -26.90 -46.14
N LYS A 136 62.91 -27.48 -45.61
CA LYS A 136 62.85 -28.28 -44.37
C LYS A 136 62.59 -27.39 -43.16
N ASP A 137 63.21 -26.22 -43.12
CA ASP A 137 63.05 -25.27 -42.03
C ASP A 137 61.62 -24.66 -42.04
N GLU A 138 61.07 -24.34 -43.20
CA GLU A 138 59.66 -23.89 -43.36
C GLU A 138 58.64 -24.96 -42.95
N ALA A 139 58.89 -26.24 -43.30
CA ALA A 139 58.03 -27.35 -42.90
C ALA A 139 58.08 -27.60 -41.38
N LEU A 140 59.24 -27.43 -40.76
CA LEU A 140 59.42 -27.55 -39.31
C LEU A 140 58.70 -26.42 -38.56
N GLN A 141 58.82 -25.18 -39.05
CA GLN A 141 58.12 -24.02 -38.49
C GLN A 141 56.60 -24.18 -38.59
N SER A 142 56.08 -24.63 -39.74
CA SER A 142 54.64 -24.90 -39.92
C SER A 142 54.13 -25.92 -38.91
N ARG A 143 54.87 -27.02 -38.69
CA ARG A 143 54.51 -28.06 -37.72
C ARG A 143 54.47 -27.54 -36.29
N TYR A 144 55.47 -26.75 -35.88
CA TYR A 144 55.51 -26.14 -34.56
C TYR A 144 54.33 -25.19 -34.32
N THR A 145 53.96 -24.43 -35.36
CA THR A 145 52.82 -23.50 -35.31
C THR A 145 51.49 -24.25 -35.13
N ILE A 146 51.29 -25.35 -35.86
CA ILE A 146 50.12 -26.23 -35.72
C ILE A 146 50.00 -26.79 -34.30
N GLU A 147 51.11 -27.29 -33.73
CA GLU A 147 51.12 -27.87 -32.39
C GLU A 147 50.72 -26.83 -31.33
N ASN A 148 51.32 -25.63 -31.37
CA ASN A 148 50.98 -24.54 -30.46
C ASN A 148 49.50 -24.09 -30.57
N LEU A 149 48.99 -23.95 -31.80
CA LEU A 149 47.59 -23.60 -32.05
C LEU A 149 46.64 -24.67 -31.49
N SER A 150 46.97 -25.95 -31.69
CA SER A 150 46.16 -27.07 -31.19
C SER A 150 46.10 -27.10 -29.66
N SER A 151 47.24 -26.91 -28.98
CA SER A 151 47.29 -26.85 -27.52
C SER A 151 46.53 -25.63 -26.96
N SER A 152 46.66 -24.46 -27.59
CA SER A 152 45.92 -23.26 -27.17
C SER A 152 44.39 -23.42 -27.32
N LEU A 153 43.95 -24.16 -28.34
CA LEU A 153 42.54 -24.44 -28.59
C LEU A 153 41.97 -25.39 -27.51
N GLU A 154 42.69 -26.46 -27.17
CA GLU A 154 42.27 -27.40 -26.13
C GLU A 154 42.10 -26.71 -24.77
N VAL A 155 43.03 -25.83 -24.40
CA VAL A 155 42.94 -25.02 -23.18
C VAL A 155 41.70 -24.12 -23.19
N SER A 156 41.44 -23.44 -24.32
CA SER A 156 40.28 -22.56 -24.46
C SER A 156 38.97 -23.34 -24.37
N ARG A 157 38.90 -24.51 -25.02
CA ARG A 157 37.73 -25.40 -24.99
C ARG A 157 37.44 -25.94 -23.59
N GLY A 158 38.48 -26.31 -22.83
CA GLY A 158 38.35 -26.67 -21.42
C GLY A 158 37.77 -25.51 -20.58
N GLY A 159 38.22 -24.28 -20.83
CA GLY A 159 37.69 -23.08 -20.20
C GLY A 159 36.20 -22.86 -20.48
N TYR A 160 35.77 -22.94 -21.75
CA TYR A 160 34.36 -22.77 -22.14
C TYR A 160 33.44 -23.84 -21.55
N ASN A 161 33.86 -25.11 -21.58
CA ASN A 161 33.05 -26.19 -21.01
C ASN A 161 32.83 -26.00 -19.51
N LYS A 162 33.86 -25.56 -18.78
CA LYS A 162 33.73 -25.25 -17.34
C LYS A 162 32.72 -24.14 -17.07
N VAL A 163 32.72 -23.09 -17.90
CA VAL A 163 31.73 -21.98 -17.80
C VAL A 163 30.32 -22.47 -18.12
N ILE A 164 30.16 -23.33 -19.13
CA ILE A 164 28.86 -23.91 -19.48
C ILE A 164 28.31 -24.77 -18.34
N ASP A 165 29.15 -25.59 -17.71
CA ASP A 165 28.73 -26.44 -16.60
C ASP A 165 28.37 -25.64 -15.35
N ASP A 166 29.11 -24.56 -15.06
CA ASP A 166 28.78 -23.61 -13.99
C ASP A 166 27.43 -22.91 -14.24
N LEU A 167 27.21 -22.42 -15.46
CA LEU A 167 25.93 -21.81 -15.86
C LEU A 167 24.76 -22.80 -15.77
N LYS A 168 24.96 -24.07 -16.12
CA LYS A 168 23.92 -25.12 -15.97
C LYS A 168 23.60 -25.37 -14.50
N SER A 169 24.61 -25.38 -13.63
CA SER A 169 24.40 -25.53 -12.19
C SER A 169 23.59 -24.36 -11.64
N GLN A 170 24.01 -23.12 -11.94
CA GLN A 170 23.31 -21.92 -11.50
C GLN A 170 21.86 -21.85 -12.00
N LEU A 171 21.61 -22.27 -13.25
CA LEU A 171 20.26 -22.32 -13.81
C LEU A 171 19.38 -23.31 -13.04
N LYS A 172 19.91 -24.48 -12.69
CA LYS A 172 19.19 -25.48 -11.90
C LYS A 172 18.86 -24.97 -10.51
N ASP A 173 19.82 -24.36 -9.82
CA ASP A 173 19.62 -23.80 -8.49
C ASP A 173 18.55 -22.68 -8.51
N ALA A 174 18.57 -21.83 -9.55
CA ALA A 174 17.56 -20.79 -9.74
C ALA A 174 16.16 -21.38 -10.00
N GLN A 175 16.06 -22.47 -10.77
CA GLN A 175 14.80 -23.17 -11.01
C GLN A 175 14.24 -23.79 -9.71
N ASP A 176 15.08 -24.47 -8.95
CA ASP A 176 14.69 -25.09 -7.68
C ASP A 176 14.22 -24.01 -6.69
N THR A 177 14.92 -22.88 -6.62
CA THR A 177 14.54 -21.73 -5.80
C THR A 177 13.19 -21.14 -6.22
N ALA A 178 12.93 -21.02 -7.53
CA ALA A 178 11.67 -20.49 -8.04
C ALA A 178 10.48 -21.41 -7.69
N VAL A 179 10.67 -22.73 -7.73
CA VAL A 179 9.65 -23.71 -7.34
C VAL A 179 9.28 -23.56 -5.86
N VAL A 180 10.29 -23.44 -4.99
CA VAL A 180 10.09 -23.23 -3.54
C VAL A 180 9.33 -21.93 -3.30
N ALA A 181 9.78 -20.81 -3.88
CA ALA A 181 9.15 -19.51 -3.72
C ALA A 181 7.67 -19.52 -4.17
N ASN A 182 7.36 -20.20 -5.27
CA ASN A 182 5.98 -20.32 -5.76
C ASN A 182 5.11 -21.16 -4.81
N SER A 183 5.66 -22.23 -4.25
CA SER A 183 4.96 -23.06 -3.26
C SER A 183 4.66 -22.28 -1.97
N GLU A 184 5.62 -21.47 -1.50
CA GLU A 184 5.44 -20.60 -0.34
C GLU A 184 4.40 -19.53 -0.60
N ALA A 185 4.45 -18.85 -1.76
CA ALA A 185 3.46 -17.84 -2.14
C ALA A 185 2.02 -18.41 -2.16
N SER A 186 1.86 -19.63 -2.67
CA SER A 186 0.57 -20.34 -2.64
C SER A 186 0.10 -20.60 -1.20
N LEU A 187 1.01 -21.03 -0.31
CA LEU A 187 0.71 -21.27 1.10
C LEU A 187 0.30 -19.98 1.83
N TRP A 188 1.00 -18.88 1.58
CA TRP A 188 0.66 -17.56 2.13
C TRP A 188 -0.72 -17.11 1.67
N LYS A 189 -1.04 -17.26 0.39
CA LYS A 189 -2.36 -16.93 -0.16
C LYS A 189 -3.47 -17.74 0.51
N GLN A 190 -3.26 -19.03 0.71
CA GLN A 190 -4.23 -19.88 1.41
C GLN A 190 -4.39 -19.46 2.88
N THR A 191 -3.31 -19.10 3.55
CA THR A 191 -3.33 -18.64 4.95
C THR A 191 -4.07 -17.32 5.12
N LEU A 192 -3.89 -16.39 4.17
CA LEU A 192 -4.62 -15.12 4.15
C LEU A 192 -6.13 -15.33 3.97
N LEU A 193 -6.53 -16.21 3.05
CA LEU A 193 -7.94 -16.56 2.84
C LEU A 193 -8.56 -17.19 4.09
N GLU A 194 -7.88 -18.15 4.72
CA GLU A 194 -8.31 -18.75 5.98
C GLU A 194 -8.47 -17.69 7.08
N LYS A 195 -7.48 -16.79 7.23
CA LYS A 195 -7.53 -15.71 8.22
C LYS A 195 -8.72 -14.78 8.01
N SER A 196 -8.96 -14.34 6.77
CA SER A 196 -10.09 -13.48 6.43
C SER A 196 -11.46 -14.12 6.69
N ALA A 197 -11.54 -15.45 6.63
CA ALA A 197 -12.75 -16.21 6.89
C ALA A 197 -12.92 -16.63 8.37
N GLY A 198 -11.98 -16.26 9.26
CA GLY A 198 -12.01 -16.61 10.68
C GLY A 198 -11.47 -18.03 10.98
N PHE A 199 -10.50 -18.51 10.20
CA PHE A 199 -9.86 -19.83 10.30
C PHE A 199 -10.83 -21.04 10.31
N PRO A 200 -11.74 -21.16 9.32
CA PRO A 200 -12.73 -22.24 9.27
C PRO A 200 -12.10 -23.64 9.32
N SER A 201 -10.94 -23.86 8.69
CA SER A 201 -10.22 -25.14 8.74
C SER A 201 -9.88 -25.55 10.18
N LEU A 202 -9.28 -24.64 10.94
CA LEU A 202 -8.90 -24.87 12.34
C LEU A 202 -10.14 -25.07 13.22
N LEU A 203 -11.18 -24.26 13.03
CA LEU A 203 -12.40 -24.36 13.81
C LEU A 203 -13.13 -25.68 13.56
N ASN A 204 -13.16 -26.19 12.32
CA ASN A 204 -13.73 -27.49 12.00
C ASN A 204 -13.00 -28.63 12.71
N ASN A 205 -11.66 -28.59 12.75
CA ASN A 205 -10.86 -29.58 13.48
C ASN A 205 -11.13 -29.54 14.99
N ILE A 206 -11.27 -28.35 15.56
CA ILE A 206 -11.63 -28.17 16.98
C ILE A 206 -13.04 -28.73 17.24
N SER A 207 -14.02 -28.40 16.40
CA SER A 207 -15.39 -28.91 16.54
C SER A 207 -15.45 -30.44 16.44
N TYR A 208 -14.67 -31.04 15.55
CA TYR A 208 -14.55 -32.49 15.45
C TYR A 208 -13.95 -33.12 16.72
N PHE A 209 -12.89 -32.52 17.28
CA PHE A 209 -12.31 -32.99 18.54
C PHE A 209 -13.30 -32.89 19.71
N GLU A 210 -14.03 -31.77 19.80
CA GLU A 210 -15.06 -31.58 20.82
C GLU A 210 -16.22 -32.57 20.66
N GLU A 211 -16.61 -32.89 19.43
CA GLU A 211 -17.61 -33.92 19.13
C GLU A 211 -17.21 -35.30 19.64
N LEU A 212 -15.95 -35.70 19.43
CA LEU A 212 -15.42 -36.97 19.95
C LEU A 212 -15.50 -37.02 21.48
N ARG A 213 -15.15 -35.91 22.15
CA ARG A 213 -15.20 -35.81 23.62
C ARG A 213 -16.63 -35.89 24.14
N ASP A 214 -17.56 -35.15 23.54
CA ASP A 214 -18.95 -35.09 23.96
C ASP A 214 -19.67 -36.43 23.69
N SER A 215 -19.33 -37.10 22.59
CA SER A 215 -19.83 -38.43 22.23
C SER A 215 -19.44 -39.50 23.25
N ALA A 216 -18.28 -39.38 23.89
CA ALA A 216 -17.86 -40.29 24.95
C ALA A 216 -18.77 -40.18 26.18
N ILE A 217 -19.18 -38.96 26.55
CA ILE A 217 -20.07 -38.68 27.69
C ILE A 217 -21.47 -39.26 27.42
N ALA A 218 -22.03 -39.00 26.22
CA ALA A 218 -23.31 -39.57 25.82
C ALA A 218 -23.24 -41.11 25.78
N GLY A 219 -22.16 -41.68 25.22
CA GLY A 219 -21.94 -43.12 25.17
C GLY A 219 -21.83 -43.76 26.56
N TYR A 220 -21.23 -43.07 27.53
CA TYR A 220 -21.18 -43.53 28.92
C TYR A 220 -22.57 -43.60 29.57
N LEU A 221 -23.43 -42.61 29.33
CA LEU A 221 -24.79 -42.58 29.89
C LEU A 221 -25.66 -43.76 29.43
N ILE A 222 -25.38 -44.32 28.25
CA ILE A 222 -26.03 -45.51 27.72
C ILE A 222 -25.43 -46.79 28.30
N ARG A 223 -24.09 -46.84 28.49
CA ARG A 223 -23.36 -48.05 28.92
C ARG A 223 -23.26 -48.24 30.43
N LYS A 224 -23.58 -47.23 31.23
CA LYS A 224 -23.52 -47.33 32.70
C LYS A 224 -24.50 -48.40 33.21
N SER A 225 -24.23 -48.93 34.41
CA SER A 225 -25.00 -50.03 35.03
C SER A 225 -26.52 -49.84 35.00
N HIS A 226 -27.01 -48.60 35.12
CA HIS A 226 -28.42 -48.25 34.98
C HIS A 226 -28.57 -47.24 33.83
N PRO A 227 -28.81 -47.68 32.58
CA PRO A 227 -28.79 -46.82 31.40
C PRO A 227 -29.75 -45.63 31.47
N ALA A 228 -29.29 -44.46 31.03
CA ALA A 228 -30.06 -43.22 31.01
C ALA A 228 -30.22 -42.67 29.59
N ALA A 229 -31.04 -43.32 28.77
CA ALA A 229 -31.21 -43.00 27.35
C ALA A 229 -31.69 -41.55 27.10
N LYS A 230 -32.73 -41.09 27.83
CA LYS A 230 -33.23 -39.71 27.71
C LYS A 230 -32.19 -38.66 28.08
N ALA A 231 -31.39 -38.91 29.12
CA ALA A 231 -30.31 -38.01 29.51
C ALA A 231 -29.19 -37.99 28.45
N SER A 232 -28.88 -39.13 27.83
CA SER A 232 -27.92 -39.19 26.73
C SER A 232 -28.37 -38.42 25.50
N GLU A 233 -29.67 -38.45 25.18
CA GLU A 233 -30.25 -37.72 24.05
C GLU A 233 -30.19 -36.20 24.31
N LEU A 234 -30.62 -35.77 25.50
CA LEU A 234 -30.54 -34.36 25.91
C LEU A 234 -29.10 -33.84 25.88
N VAL A 235 -28.13 -34.63 26.36
CA VAL A 235 -26.70 -34.26 26.33
C VAL A 235 -26.18 -34.12 24.90
N ARG A 236 -26.62 -34.97 23.96
CA ARG A 236 -26.26 -34.82 22.53
C ARG A 236 -26.81 -33.53 21.95
N GLU A 237 -28.08 -33.23 22.19
CA GLU A 237 -28.71 -32.02 21.67
C GLU A 237 -28.05 -30.75 22.21
N GLU A 238 -27.82 -30.67 23.53
CA GLU A 238 -27.20 -29.51 24.16
C GLU A 238 -25.72 -29.37 23.79
N SER A 239 -24.98 -30.47 23.66
CA SER A 239 -23.59 -30.41 23.20
C SER A 239 -23.48 -29.95 21.75
N ASP A 240 -24.39 -30.36 20.87
CA ASP A 240 -24.45 -29.88 19.47
C ASP A 240 -24.78 -28.39 19.40
N ARG A 241 -25.77 -27.92 20.18
CA ARG A 241 -26.11 -26.49 20.28
C ARG A 241 -24.92 -25.67 20.78
N ARG A 242 -24.25 -26.14 21.84
CA ARG A 242 -23.04 -25.51 22.37
C ARG A 242 -21.94 -25.43 21.32
N ARG A 243 -21.61 -26.54 20.63
CA ARG A 243 -20.54 -26.54 19.60
C ARG A 243 -20.82 -25.55 18.47
N LYS A 244 -22.07 -25.46 17.99
CA LYS A 244 -22.47 -24.46 16.98
C LYS A 244 -22.31 -23.03 17.48
N ALA A 245 -22.72 -22.75 18.71
CA ALA A 245 -22.57 -21.42 19.32
C ALA A 245 -21.09 -21.05 19.53
N GLU A 246 -20.28 -21.97 20.07
CA GLU A 246 -18.84 -21.76 20.27
C GLU A 246 -18.10 -21.58 18.94
N TYR A 247 -18.43 -22.37 17.91
CA TYR A 247 -17.87 -22.21 16.56
C TYR A 247 -18.13 -20.81 16.02
N ASN A 248 -19.39 -20.35 16.07
CA ASN A 248 -19.76 -19.03 15.60
C ASN A 248 -19.09 -17.91 16.40
N LEU A 249 -19.04 -18.04 17.73
CA LEU A 249 -18.38 -17.07 18.60
C LEU A 249 -16.90 -16.93 18.26
N ARG A 250 -16.17 -18.06 18.17
CA ARG A 250 -14.74 -18.06 17.85
C ARG A 250 -14.48 -17.54 16.44
N LYS A 251 -15.33 -17.89 15.46
CA LYS A 251 -15.26 -17.36 14.09
C LYS A 251 -15.44 -15.84 14.06
N ILE A 252 -16.48 -15.34 14.71
CA ILE A 252 -16.77 -13.89 14.77
C ILE A 252 -15.63 -13.16 15.47
N GLN A 253 -15.13 -13.68 16.59
CA GLN A 253 -14.00 -13.09 17.30
C GLN A 253 -12.76 -13.00 16.39
N ALA A 254 -12.41 -14.08 15.69
CA ALA A 254 -11.27 -14.08 14.77
C ALA A 254 -11.43 -13.07 13.62
N ILE A 255 -12.64 -12.90 13.09
CA ILE A 255 -12.94 -11.90 12.05
C ILE A 255 -12.84 -10.47 12.61
N ILE A 256 -13.37 -10.22 13.81
CA ILE A 256 -13.26 -8.93 14.48
C ILE A 256 -11.79 -8.59 14.73
N ASP A 257 -11.01 -9.52 15.29
CA ASP A 257 -9.58 -9.32 15.54
C ASP A 257 -8.80 -9.05 14.25
N TYR A 258 -9.19 -9.68 13.14
CA TYR A 258 -8.63 -9.43 11.82
C TYR A 258 -8.95 -8.01 11.33
N TYR A 259 -10.21 -7.57 11.45
CA TYR A 259 -10.62 -6.22 11.08
C TYR A 259 -10.02 -5.15 11.98
N GLU A 260 -9.95 -5.37 13.30
CA GLU A 260 -9.28 -4.45 14.24
C GLU A 260 -7.77 -4.32 13.94
N ASN A 261 -7.12 -5.38 13.45
CA ASN A 261 -5.72 -5.32 13.01
C ASN A 261 -5.53 -4.51 11.72
N ILE A 262 -6.38 -4.70 10.72
CA ILE A 262 -6.27 -4.00 9.42
C ILE A 262 -6.74 -2.55 9.53
N ALA A 263 -7.72 -2.30 10.38
CA ALA A 263 -8.35 -1.00 10.58
C ALA A 263 -8.37 -0.63 12.08
N PRO A 264 -7.22 -0.27 12.69
CA PRO A 264 -7.14 0.09 14.11
C PRO A 264 -8.04 1.28 14.50
N PHE A 265 -8.39 2.14 13.54
CA PHE A 265 -9.34 3.23 13.76
C PHE A 265 -10.74 2.76 14.17
N LEU A 266 -11.12 1.50 13.89
CA LEU A 266 -12.39 0.93 14.36
C LEU A 266 -12.47 0.86 15.89
N LEU A 267 -11.33 0.80 16.58
CA LEU A 267 -11.28 0.82 18.05
C LEU A 267 -11.84 2.14 18.62
N ASP A 268 -11.69 3.25 17.89
CA ASP A 268 -12.23 4.55 18.31
C ASP A 268 -13.77 4.60 18.26
N PHE A 269 -14.40 3.66 17.53
CA PHE A 269 -15.86 3.52 17.42
C PHE A 269 -16.45 2.48 18.38
N LYS A 270 -15.65 1.54 18.91
CA LYS A 270 -16.11 0.46 19.83
C LYS A 270 -16.74 0.98 21.13
N ASP A 271 -16.29 2.17 21.57
CA ASP A 271 -16.79 2.88 22.76
C ASP A 271 -17.93 3.86 22.45
N GLN A 272 -18.30 4.04 21.18
CA GLN A 272 -19.46 4.84 20.82
C GLN A 272 -20.68 3.98 21.12
N LEU A 273 -21.27 4.18 22.31
CA LEU A 273 -22.62 3.73 22.58
C LEU A 273 -23.48 4.25 21.42
N VAL A 274 -23.94 3.34 20.56
CA VAL A 274 -25.16 3.60 19.81
C VAL A 274 -26.18 3.91 20.89
N GLU A 275 -26.79 5.10 20.80
CA GLU A 275 -27.87 5.47 21.68
C GLU A 275 -28.94 4.37 21.54
N ASP A 276 -28.97 3.44 22.49
CA ASP A 276 -30.13 2.59 22.67
C ASP A 276 -31.15 3.53 23.30
N ASP A 277 -31.95 4.15 22.44
CA ASP A 277 -33.04 5.05 22.75
C ASP A 277 -34.20 4.30 23.44
N GLY A 278 -33.87 3.43 24.41
CA GLY A 278 -34.78 2.67 25.25
C GLY A 278 -35.62 3.52 26.20
N ALA A 279 -35.79 4.82 25.91
CA ALA A 279 -36.69 5.70 26.60
C ALA A 279 -37.91 6.01 25.71
N VAL A 280 -38.96 5.21 25.95
CA VAL A 280 -40.40 5.48 25.70
C VAL A 280 -40.91 5.03 24.33
N PHE A 281 -41.27 3.74 24.26
CA PHE A 281 -42.19 3.20 23.25
C PHE A 281 -43.60 3.77 23.44
N GLU A 282 -43.80 5.01 22.98
CA GLU A 282 -45.04 5.47 22.37
C GLU A 282 -44.66 6.36 21.18
N GLU A 283 -45.14 6.01 19.99
CA GLU A 283 -44.83 6.76 18.78
C GLU A 283 -45.38 8.20 18.88
N TYR A 284 -44.47 9.17 18.74
CA TYR A 284 -44.80 10.54 18.34
C TYR A 284 -45.43 10.51 16.94
N SER A 285 -46.29 11.47 16.60
CA SER A 285 -46.67 11.59 15.19
C SER A 285 -45.43 11.91 14.35
N PRO A 286 -45.40 11.56 13.05
CA PRO A 286 -44.27 11.89 12.17
C PRO A 286 -43.91 13.37 12.19
N GLU A 287 -44.92 14.24 12.33
CA GLU A 287 -44.76 15.70 12.43
C GLU A 287 -44.15 16.12 13.78
N GLU A 288 -44.60 15.52 14.89
CA GLU A 288 -44.05 15.79 16.23
C GLU A 288 -42.57 15.37 16.30
N ALA A 289 -42.22 14.22 15.71
CA ALA A 289 -40.85 13.69 15.67
C ALA A 289 -39.86 14.58 14.90
N GLU A 290 -40.34 15.51 14.06
CA GLU A 290 -39.46 16.49 13.39
C GLU A 290 -38.87 17.51 14.38
N ASP A 291 -39.53 17.78 15.52
CA ASP A 291 -39.00 18.70 16.52
C ASP A 291 -37.87 18.03 17.33
N PRO A 292 -36.62 18.55 17.27
CA PRO A 292 -35.50 18.00 18.06
C PRO A 292 -35.74 17.98 19.57
N VAL A 293 -36.68 18.78 20.10
CA VAL A 293 -37.07 18.80 21.52
C VAL A 293 -37.69 17.48 21.96
N THR A 294 -38.33 16.73 21.07
CA THR A 294 -38.93 15.42 21.40
C THR A 294 -37.92 14.40 21.91
N LYS A 295 -36.63 14.54 21.54
CA LYS A 295 -35.54 13.71 22.07
C LYS A 295 -35.32 13.90 23.58
N TYR A 296 -35.77 15.03 24.13
CA TYR A 296 -35.54 15.41 25.51
C TYR A 296 -36.81 15.40 26.37
N LEU A 297 -37.99 15.32 25.78
CA LEU A 297 -39.28 15.36 26.48
C LEU A 297 -40.04 14.04 26.33
N THR A 298 -41.00 13.79 27.23
CA THR A 298 -42.04 12.78 26.99
C THR A 298 -43.19 13.40 26.19
N LYS A 299 -44.03 12.56 25.56
CA LYS A 299 -45.20 13.01 24.78
C LYS A 299 -46.19 13.84 25.60
N GLU A 300 -46.42 13.46 26.85
CA GLU A 300 -47.30 14.21 27.77
C GLU A 300 -46.74 15.61 28.05
N GLU A 301 -45.44 15.70 28.34
CA GLU A 301 -44.76 16.98 28.57
C GLU A 301 -44.76 17.84 27.30
N TYR A 302 -44.48 17.22 26.15
CA TYR A 302 -44.48 17.89 24.86
C TYR A 302 -45.86 18.45 24.50
N ARG A 303 -46.97 17.81 24.90
CA ARG A 303 -48.33 18.30 24.58
C ARG A 303 -48.87 19.28 25.62
N LYS A 304 -48.52 19.11 26.90
CA LYS A 304 -49.10 19.89 28.02
C LYS A 304 -48.41 21.23 28.26
N LEU A 305 -47.10 21.30 28.10
CA LEU A 305 -46.32 22.51 28.44
C LEU A 305 -46.55 23.63 27.41
N SER A 306 -46.25 24.87 27.76
CA SER A 306 -46.16 25.97 26.79
C SER A 306 -44.88 25.87 25.95
N PRO A 307 -44.77 26.52 24.77
CA PRO A 307 -43.55 26.48 23.96
C PRO A 307 -42.28 26.89 24.72
N VAL A 308 -42.36 27.94 25.55
CA VAL A 308 -41.23 28.42 26.37
C VAL A 308 -40.81 27.38 27.40
N GLU A 309 -41.77 26.81 28.11
CA GLU A 309 -41.51 25.78 29.13
C GLU A 309 -40.94 24.51 28.52
N LYS A 310 -41.46 24.06 27.36
CA LYS A 310 -40.94 22.91 26.61
C LYS A 310 -39.48 23.11 26.26
N ASN A 311 -39.17 24.23 25.60
CA ASN A 311 -37.82 24.51 25.12
C ASN A 311 -36.84 24.68 26.29
N THR A 312 -37.28 25.30 27.39
CA THR A 312 -36.47 25.50 28.61
C THR A 312 -36.17 24.17 29.28
N LEU A 313 -37.18 23.31 29.44
CA LEU A 313 -37.01 21.97 30.02
C LEU A 313 -36.11 21.09 29.15
N ALA A 314 -36.26 21.16 27.83
CA ALA A 314 -35.42 20.44 26.88
C ALA A 314 -33.95 20.89 26.93
N LEU A 315 -33.70 22.21 27.00
CA LEU A 315 -32.36 22.76 27.15
C LEU A 315 -31.72 22.33 28.48
N LYS A 316 -32.48 22.33 29.57
CA LYS A 316 -32.01 21.84 30.87
C LYS A 316 -31.62 20.36 30.79
N ARG A 317 -32.50 19.50 30.24
CA ARG A 317 -32.23 18.07 30.08
C ARG A 317 -31.06 17.79 29.13
N PHE A 318 -30.87 18.62 28.12
CA PHE A 318 -29.70 18.55 27.25
C PHE A 318 -28.39 18.73 28.03
N TRP A 319 -28.35 19.67 28.98
CA TRP A 319 -27.19 19.88 29.85
C TRP A 319 -27.03 18.79 30.92
N ASP A 320 -28.11 18.35 31.54
CA ASP A 320 -28.09 17.33 32.61
C ASP A 320 -27.70 15.92 32.09
N ARG A 321 -28.03 15.59 30.84
CA ARG A 321 -27.75 14.26 30.28
C ARG A 321 -26.24 14.02 30.10
N PRO A 322 -25.77 12.78 30.33
CA PRO A 322 -24.40 12.38 30.00
C PRO A 322 -24.18 12.53 28.48
N LYS A 323 -23.01 13.05 28.11
CA LYS A 323 -22.70 13.39 26.71
C LYS A 323 -21.69 12.40 26.15
N SER A 324 -21.86 12.03 24.88
CA SER A 324 -20.86 11.24 24.16
C SER A 324 -19.56 12.05 24.01
N LYS A 325 -18.42 11.34 23.87
CA LYS A 325 -17.10 11.97 23.65
C LYS A 325 -17.13 12.92 22.45
N TRP A 326 -17.85 12.54 21.39
CA TRP A 326 -18.03 13.36 20.18
C TRP A 326 -18.82 14.64 20.46
N LEU A 327 -19.96 14.55 21.16
CA LEU A 327 -20.76 15.73 21.51
C LEU A 327 -19.97 16.68 22.44
N ILE A 328 -19.17 16.14 23.36
CA ILE A 328 -18.26 16.94 24.20
C ILE A 328 -17.24 17.71 23.35
N GLY A 329 -16.64 17.06 22.35
CA GLY A 329 -15.73 17.71 21.40
C GLY A 329 -16.39 18.86 20.65
N ARG A 330 -17.54 18.60 20.02
CA ARG A 330 -18.34 19.61 19.30
C ARG A 330 -18.77 20.77 20.20
N LEU A 331 -19.18 20.50 21.44
CA LEU A 331 -19.54 21.55 22.40
C LEU A 331 -18.34 22.40 22.81
N TYR A 332 -17.16 21.80 22.93
CA TYR A 332 -15.93 22.52 23.23
C TYR A 332 -15.52 23.44 22.08
N GLU A 333 -15.60 22.96 20.84
CA GLU A 333 -15.39 23.80 19.65
C GLU A 333 -16.38 24.97 19.58
N ARG A 334 -17.67 24.70 19.83
CA ARG A 334 -18.70 25.75 19.91
C ARG A 334 -18.42 26.76 21.01
N TYR A 335 -17.98 26.32 22.18
CA TYR A 335 -17.68 27.21 23.30
C TYR A 335 -16.49 28.12 22.99
N VAL A 336 -15.41 27.57 22.42
CA VAL A 336 -14.26 28.38 21.99
C VAL A 336 -14.68 29.32 20.87
N GLY A 337 -15.45 28.86 19.89
CA GLY A 337 -15.96 29.70 18.81
C GLY A 337 -16.82 30.87 19.31
N TYR A 338 -17.75 30.60 20.24
CA TYR A 338 -18.55 31.62 20.93
C TYR A 338 -17.67 32.73 21.54
N ILE A 339 -16.56 32.38 22.21
CA ILE A 339 -15.65 33.36 22.80
C ILE A 339 -15.05 34.28 21.71
N TYR A 340 -14.67 33.73 20.56
CA TYR A 340 -14.10 34.52 19.46
C TYR A 340 -15.15 35.35 18.73
N GLU A 341 -16.37 34.83 18.53
CA GLU A 341 -17.50 35.61 17.99
C GLU A 341 -17.84 36.80 18.90
N MET A 342 -17.85 36.60 20.22
CA MET A 342 -18.05 37.68 21.19
C MET A 342 -16.91 38.72 21.19
N GLN A 343 -15.71 38.34 20.77
CA GLN A 343 -14.59 39.26 20.52
C GLN A 343 -14.63 39.95 19.14
N GLY A 344 -15.66 39.65 18.35
CA GLY A 344 -15.92 40.22 17.03
C GLY A 344 -15.06 39.62 15.91
N TYR A 345 -14.64 38.36 16.04
CA TYR A 345 -14.08 37.58 14.94
C TYR A 345 -15.20 36.91 14.15
N ASP A 346 -15.02 36.75 12.83
CA ASP A 346 -15.81 35.83 12.01
C ASP A 346 -15.21 34.44 12.13
N VAL A 347 -15.99 33.47 12.62
CA VAL A 347 -15.51 32.13 12.99
C VAL A 347 -16.06 31.09 12.03
N ASP A 348 -15.17 30.35 11.38
CA ASP A 348 -15.49 29.16 10.59
C ASP A 348 -15.28 27.90 11.43
N TYR A 349 -16.34 27.13 11.65
CA TYR A 349 -16.37 25.89 12.46
C TYR A 349 -15.98 24.66 11.64
N MET A 350 -14.74 24.63 11.14
CA MET A 350 -14.25 23.59 10.23
C MET A 350 -14.33 22.18 10.82
N GLY A 351 -14.04 22.00 12.12
CA GLY A 351 -14.09 20.69 12.80
C GLY A 351 -15.49 20.06 12.80
N ILE A 352 -16.53 20.90 12.98
CA ILE A 352 -17.93 20.45 12.99
C ILE A 352 -18.40 19.99 11.60
N PHE A 353 -17.96 20.67 10.53
CA PHE A 353 -18.42 20.40 9.17
C PHE A 353 -17.59 19.37 8.41
N HIS A 354 -16.28 19.32 8.66
CA HIS A 354 -15.34 18.51 7.89
C HIS A 354 -14.82 17.29 8.66
N GLY A 355 -15.05 17.18 9.97
CA GLY A 355 -14.70 15.99 10.76
C GLY A 355 -13.23 15.61 10.60
N TYR A 356 -12.95 14.46 9.98
CA TYR A 356 -11.58 13.98 9.74
C TYR A 356 -10.86 14.67 8.56
N GLU A 357 -11.59 15.34 7.67
CA GLU A 357 -11.06 16.06 6.50
C GLU A 357 -10.60 17.49 6.84
N ASP A 358 -10.84 17.95 8.08
CA ASP A 358 -10.50 19.29 8.55
C ASP A 358 -8.97 19.55 8.63
N LEU A 359 -8.18 18.49 8.47
CA LEU A 359 -6.74 18.45 8.66
C LEU A 359 -6.33 18.92 10.07
N GLY A 360 -7.19 18.73 11.08
CA GLY A 360 -6.95 19.12 12.47
C GLY A 360 -7.02 20.64 12.72
N ARG A 361 -7.80 21.38 11.94
CA ARG A 361 -8.07 22.81 12.16
C ARG A 361 -9.54 22.92 12.56
N ASP A 362 -9.80 23.01 13.86
CA ASP A 362 -11.18 22.97 14.35
C ASP A 362 -11.89 24.32 14.09
N LEU A 363 -11.21 25.45 14.33
CA LEU A 363 -11.76 26.79 14.07
C LEU A 363 -10.79 27.67 13.28
N ILE A 364 -11.33 28.48 12.37
CA ILE A 364 -10.61 29.57 11.70
C ILE A 364 -11.31 30.87 12.05
N CYS A 365 -10.68 31.68 12.92
CA CYS A 365 -11.23 32.94 13.38
C CYS A 365 -10.55 34.09 12.62
N SER A 366 -11.30 34.88 11.87
CA SER A 366 -10.78 35.98 11.06
C SER A 366 -11.28 37.35 11.52
N LYS A 367 -10.39 38.34 11.52
CA LYS A 367 -10.70 39.74 11.82
C LYS A 367 -9.88 40.65 10.94
N GLY A 368 -10.42 40.96 9.77
CA GLY A 368 -9.69 41.71 8.73
C GLY A 368 -8.51 40.89 8.19
N LYS A 369 -7.27 41.36 8.40
CA LYS A 369 -6.05 40.65 7.97
C LYS A 369 -5.52 39.66 9.01
N ASP A 370 -5.98 39.74 10.25
CA ASP A 370 -5.57 38.84 11.32
C ASP A 370 -6.42 37.57 11.27
N VAL A 371 -5.75 36.42 11.24
CA VAL A 371 -6.38 35.09 11.28
C VAL A 371 -5.78 34.30 12.43
N VAL A 372 -6.65 33.71 13.24
CA VAL A 372 -6.30 32.81 14.33
C VAL A 372 -6.83 31.43 13.97
N ILE A 373 -5.92 30.50 13.69
CA ILE A 373 -6.27 29.09 13.49
C ILE A 373 -6.22 28.41 14.84
N ILE A 374 -7.25 27.67 15.18
CA ILE A 374 -7.40 27.05 16.49
C ILE A 374 -7.62 25.55 16.35
N GLN A 375 -6.88 24.77 17.14
CA GLN A 375 -7.20 23.38 17.41
C GLN A 375 -7.64 23.21 18.86
N CYS A 376 -8.69 22.43 19.05
CA CYS A 376 -9.44 22.20 20.27
C CYS A 376 -9.37 20.71 20.65
N LYS A 377 -8.82 20.39 21.83
CA LYS A 377 -8.79 19.02 22.37
C LYS A 377 -9.37 18.96 23.77
N CYS A 378 -10.65 18.57 23.85
CA CYS A 378 -11.36 18.35 25.12
C CYS A 378 -11.17 16.90 25.60
N TRP A 379 -10.05 16.62 26.27
CA TRP A 379 -9.70 15.30 26.81
C TRP A 379 -9.86 15.22 28.32
N SER A 380 -9.94 14.00 28.84
CA SER A 380 -9.93 13.74 30.30
C SER A 380 -8.68 14.33 30.96
N GLN A 381 -8.83 14.86 32.17
CA GLN A 381 -7.77 15.50 32.94
C GLN A 381 -6.54 14.63 33.22
N PHE A 382 -6.69 13.30 33.15
CA PHE A 382 -5.60 12.35 33.36
C PHE A 382 -4.85 12.01 32.06
N LYS A 383 -5.37 12.41 30.91
CA LYS A 383 -4.68 12.26 29.62
C LYS A 383 -3.73 13.44 29.42
N THR A 384 -2.61 13.17 28.76
CA THR A 384 -1.62 14.19 28.40
C THR A 384 -1.59 14.35 26.89
N ILE A 385 -1.53 15.58 26.41
CA ILE A 385 -1.30 15.89 24.99
C ILE A 385 0.20 15.77 24.71
N TYR A 386 0.53 14.93 23.74
CA TYR A 386 1.90 14.69 23.29
C TYR A 386 2.19 15.42 21.96
N GLU A 387 3.47 15.52 21.64
CA GLU A 387 4.10 16.24 20.53
C GLU A 387 3.48 15.94 19.17
N LYS A 388 3.01 14.70 18.94
CA LYS A 388 2.34 14.33 17.69
C LYS A 388 1.18 15.27 17.32
N HIS A 389 0.43 15.77 18.30
CA HIS A 389 -0.69 16.68 18.06
C HIS A 389 -0.21 18.09 17.69
N ILE A 390 0.87 18.55 18.32
CA ILE A 390 1.47 19.85 18.02
C ILE A 390 2.07 19.84 16.61
N PHE A 391 2.75 18.75 16.21
CA PHE A 391 3.30 18.61 14.87
C PHE A 391 2.22 18.51 13.79
N GLN A 392 1.16 17.74 14.04
CA GLN A 392 0.02 17.67 13.14
C GLN A 392 -0.59 19.06 12.92
N PHE A 393 -0.87 19.77 14.02
CA PHE A 393 -1.44 21.11 13.95
C PHE A 393 -0.53 22.11 13.24
N PHE A 394 0.77 22.07 13.55
CA PHE A 394 1.74 22.92 12.90
C PHE A 394 1.74 22.73 11.38
N GLY A 395 1.73 21.49 10.90
CA GLY A 395 1.74 21.20 9.47
C GLY A 395 0.56 21.85 8.74
N THR A 396 -0.59 21.94 9.40
CA THR A 396 -1.86 22.35 8.76
C THR A 396 -2.08 23.85 8.88
N VAL A 397 -1.56 24.46 9.96
CA VAL A 397 -1.33 25.91 10.06
C VAL A 397 -0.34 26.38 9.00
N PHE A 398 0.77 25.65 8.80
CA PHE A 398 1.78 25.99 7.81
C PHE A 398 1.20 25.98 6.39
N GLU A 399 0.45 24.94 6.02
CA GLU A 399 -0.27 24.87 4.74
C GLU A 399 -1.19 26.08 4.54
N TYR A 400 -2.00 26.41 5.55
CA TYR A 400 -2.90 27.56 5.46
C TYR A 400 -2.14 28.87 5.28
N LYS A 401 -1.04 29.05 6.02
CA LYS A 401 -0.20 30.25 5.95
C LYS A 401 0.51 30.37 4.59
N ASP A 402 0.94 29.26 4.01
CA ASP A 402 1.55 29.26 2.68
C ASP A 402 0.54 29.60 1.58
N LYS A 403 -0.70 29.11 1.72
CA LYS A 403 -1.81 29.41 0.81
C LYS A 403 -2.28 30.88 0.89
N TYR A 404 -2.28 31.47 2.08
CA TYR A 404 -2.77 32.85 2.34
C TYR A 404 -1.67 33.76 2.89
N ARG A 405 -0.63 34.01 2.09
CA ARG A 405 0.56 34.79 2.48
C ARG A 405 0.28 36.25 2.80
N ASP A 406 -0.85 36.78 2.35
CA ASP A 406 -1.30 38.16 2.58
C ASP A 406 -1.95 38.35 3.97
N LYS A 407 -2.29 37.26 4.65
CA LYS A 407 -2.92 37.26 5.97
C LYS A 407 -1.89 37.05 7.09
N LYS A 408 -2.11 37.70 8.23
CA LYS A 408 -1.32 37.47 9.44
C LYS A 408 -1.93 36.31 10.21
N VAL A 409 -1.39 35.12 9.95
CA VAL A 409 -1.86 33.87 10.57
C VAL A 409 -1.12 33.61 11.90
N THR A 410 -1.90 33.38 12.95
CA THR A 410 -1.44 32.92 14.27
C THR A 410 -2.12 31.59 14.62
N ALA A 411 -1.45 30.76 15.43
CA ALA A 411 -1.94 29.44 15.81
C ALA A 411 -2.15 29.35 17.31
N LYS A 412 -3.30 28.82 17.72
CA LYS A 412 -3.60 28.53 19.13
C LYS A 412 -4.07 27.09 19.31
N PHE A 413 -3.60 26.45 20.36
CA PHE A 413 -3.98 25.09 20.72
C PHE A 413 -4.68 25.11 22.09
N TYR A 414 -5.99 24.89 22.07
CA TYR A 414 -6.84 24.81 23.25
C TYR A 414 -6.97 23.38 23.72
N THR A 415 -6.76 23.15 25.01
CA THR A 415 -7.05 21.85 25.61
C THR A 415 -7.56 21.95 27.04
N SER A 416 -8.45 21.03 27.40
CA SER A 416 -8.97 20.88 28.77
C SER A 416 -8.00 20.21 29.73
N THR A 417 -6.87 19.68 29.24
CA THR A 417 -5.86 18.96 30.03
C THR A 417 -4.47 19.58 29.88
N LYS A 418 -3.44 18.86 30.32
CA LYS A 418 -2.04 19.27 30.25
C LYS A 418 -1.35 18.78 28.99
N VAL A 419 -0.35 19.53 28.56
CA VAL A 419 0.56 19.23 27.46
C VAL A 419 1.90 18.74 28.05
N SER A 420 2.53 17.76 27.42
CA SER A 420 3.84 17.24 27.86
C SER A 420 4.91 18.33 27.77
N ASP A 421 5.95 18.25 28.60
CA ASP A 421 7.02 19.27 28.60
C ASP A 421 7.74 19.34 27.25
N LEU A 422 7.90 18.19 26.57
CA LEU A 422 8.46 18.13 25.23
C LEU A 422 7.56 18.85 24.21
N ALA A 423 6.25 18.59 24.24
CA ALA A 423 5.28 19.23 23.36
C ALA A 423 5.17 20.74 23.63
N ARG A 424 5.30 21.18 24.89
CA ARG A 424 5.35 22.60 25.26
C ARG A 424 6.55 23.32 24.65
N ARG A 425 7.73 22.70 24.70
CA ARG A 425 8.93 23.24 24.03
C ARG A 425 8.73 23.36 22.52
N PHE A 426 8.19 22.33 21.86
CA PHE A 426 7.92 22.39 20.42
C PHE A 426 6.86 23.43 20.06
N ALA A 427 5.79 23.58 20.84
CA ALA A 427 4.80 24.61 20.59
C ALA A 427 5.42 26.01 20.64
N GLN A 428 6.33 26.25 21.59
CA GLN A 428 7.07 27.51 21.67
C GLN A 428 7.97 27.75 20.45
N GLU A 429 8.75 26.74 20.03
CA GLU A 429 9.62 26.85 18.83
C GLU A 429 8.82 27.07 17.54
N LEU A 430 7.65 26.44 17.44
CA LEU A 430 6.76 26.51 16.28
C LEU A 430 5.80 27.71 16.31
N ASN A 431 5.91 28.59 17.32
CA ASN A 431 5.04 29.76 17.53
C ASN A 431 3.54 29.41 17.62
N ILE A 432 3.22 28.34 18.34
CA ILE A 432 1.86 27.92 18.67
C ILE A 432 1.56 28.31 20.12
N GLU A 433 0.54 29.15 20.31
CA GLU A 433 0.10 29.55 21.65
C GLU A 433 -0.70 28.41 22.31
N LEU A 434 -0.23 27.94 23.46
CA LEU A 434 -0.92 26.88 24.21
C LEU A 434 -1.87 27.48 25.24
N VAL A 435 -3.12 27.00 25.24
CA VAL A 435 -4.14 27.32 26.24
C VAL A 435 -4.51 26.03 26.97
N GLU A 436 -3.72 25.68 27.98
CA GLU A 436 -3.84 24.45 28.78
C GLU A 436 -4.90 24.56 29.88
N ASN A 437 -5.47 23.43 30.30
CA ASN A 437 -6.49 23.33 31.37
C ASN A 437 -7.72 24.22 31.16
N PHE A 438 -8.02 24.59 29.91
CA PHE A 438 -9.19 25.38 29.57
C PHE A 438 -10.41 24.48 29.46
N LYS A 439 -11.18 24.39 30.54
CA LYS A 439 -12.35 23.51 30.63
C LYS A 439 -13.54 24.09 29.88
N LEU A 440 -14.38 23.21 29.31
CA LEU A 440 -15.70 23.58 28.83
C LEU A 440 -16.51 24.16 29.99
N LYS A 441 -16.98 25.40 29.87
CA LYS A 441 -17.98 25.94 30.78
C LYS A 441 -19.33 25.33 30.40
N GLU A 442 -19.89 24.50 31.28
CA GLU A 442 -21.26 24.02 31.12
C GLU A 442 -22.22 25.22 31.24
N GLU A 443 -23.32 25.20 30.46
CA GLU A 443 -24.33 26.26 30.46
C GLU A 443 -23.78 27.65 30.08
N TYR A 444 -22.81 27.72 29.15
CA TYR A 444 -22.50 29.00 28.52
C TYR A 444 -23.68 29.52 27.69
N PRO A 445 -23.77 30.83 27.39
CA PRO A 445 -24.79 31.40 26.51
C PRO A 445 -24.75 30.70 25.14
N CYS A 446 -25.64 29.72 24.95
CA CYS A 446 -25.62 28.80 23.81
C CYS A 446 -26.90 28.88 22.98
N ILE A 447 -27.75 29.88 23.23
CA ILE A 447 -28.91 30.17 22.39
C ILE A 447 -28.48 31.25 21.41
N LYS A 448 -28.52 30.93 20.12
CA LYS A 448 -28.13 31.84 19.03
C LYS A 448 -29.33 32.63 18.55
N CYS A 449 -29.40 33.94 18.85
CA CYS A 449 -30.43 34.85 18.35
C CYS A 449 -29.95 35.53 17.07
N ASN A 450 -30.41 35.03 15.92
CA ASN A 450 -30.02 35.48 14.57
C ASN A 450 -31.14 36.26 13.88
N ILE A 451 -30.76 37.21 13.02
CA ILE A 451 -31.69 37.97 12.18
C ILE A 451 -31.45 37.55 10.73
N SER A 452 -32.47 36.97 10.12
CA SER A 452 -32.38 36.49 8.74
C SER A 452 -32.11 37.63 7.76
N LYS A 453 -31.09 37.48 6.92
CA LYS A 453 -30.72 38.46 5.89
C LYS A 453 -31.76 38.60 4.78
N VAL A 454 -32.65 37.61 4.62
CA VAL A 454 -33.64 37.57 3.52
C VAL A 454 -34.93 38.29 3.90
N ASP A 455 -35.48 37.98 5.07
CA ASP A 455 -36.81 38.44 5.51
C ASP A 455 -36.75 39.29 6.79
N SER A 456 -35.56 39.56 7.33
CA SER A 456 -35.34 40.26 8.61
C SER A 456 -36.06 39.59 9.79
N SER A 457 -36.42 38.31 9.68
CA SER A 457 -37.08 37.60 10.77
C SER A 457 -36.11 37.30 11.90
N LYS A 458 -36.55 37.57 13.13
CA LYS A 458 -35.80 37.30 14.36
C LYS A 458 -36.02 35.86 14.81
N ILE A 459 -34.97 35.05 14.76
CA ILE A 459 -35.04 33.62 15.04
C ILE A 459 -33.98 33.24 16.07
N TYR A 460 -34.35 32.46 17.09
CA TYR A 460 -33.39 31.81 17.97
C TYR A 460 -33.22 30.32 17.66
N HIS A 461 -31.99 29.84 17.80
CA HIS A 461 -31.61 28.44 17.63
C HIS A 461 -31.08 27.88 18.95
N LEU A 462 -31.58 26.70 19.32
CA LEU A 462 -31.10 25.89 20.44
C LEU A 462 -29.92 25.01 19.99
N PRO A 463 -29.03 24.57 20.91
CA PRO A 463 -27.81 23.83 20.55
C PRO A 463 -28.05 22.50 19.83
N PHE A 464 -29.27 21.97 19.87
CA PHE A 464 -29.69 20.73 19.20
C PHE A 464 -30.58 20.98 17.97
N ASP A 465 -30.83 22.24 17.58
CA ASP A 465 -31.55 22.57 16.35
C ASP A 465 -30.66 22.33 15.11
N GLN A 466 -31.27 21.92 14.00
CA GLN A 466 -30.56 21.51 12.77
C GLN A 466 -29.63 22.59 12.20
N GLN A 467 -30.05 23.86 12.24
CA GLN A 467 -29.29 24.98 11.67
C GLN A 467 -28.35 25.65 12.67
N TYR A 468 -28.23 25.14 13.90
CA TYR A 468 -27.46 25.81 14.95
C TYR A 468 -26.00 26.08 14.57
N ASP A 469 -25.31 25.12 13.95
CA ASP A 469 -23.90 25.30 13.56
C ASP A 469 -23.71 26.11 12.27
N ASN A 470 -24.70 26.11 11.39
CA ASN A 470 -24.69 26.94 10.18
C ASN A 470 -24.93 28.42 10.50
N THR A 471 -25.66 28.69 11.58
CA THR A 471 -25.95 30.05 12.02
C THR A 471 -24.76 30.65 12.75
N LYS A 472 -24.19 31.71 12.19
CA LYS A 472 -23.19 32.57 12.85
C LYS A 472 -23.89 33.77 13.47
N ILE A 473 -23.36 34.26 14.58
CA ILE A 473 -23.87 35.46 15.25
C ILE A 473 -23.02 36.66 14.86
N GLU A 474 -23.65 37.68 14.31
CA GLU A 474 -23.03 38.97 13.96
C GLU A 474 -23.53 40.08 14.90
N PRO A 475 -22.85 40.37 16.03
CA PRO A 475 -23.32 41.35 17.02
C PRO A 475 -23.60 42.74 16.46
N LYS A 476 -22.93 43.12 15.36
CA LYS A 476 -23.12 44.40 14.68
C LYS A 476 -24.53 44.56 14.09
N ASN A 477 -25.22 43.47 13.80
CA ASN A 477 -26.56 43.48 13.23
C ASN A 477 -27.66 43.39 14.30
N GLY A 478 -27.30 43.43 15.59
CA GLY A 478 -28.25 43.23 16.70
C GLY A 478 -28.54 41.75 17.00
N GLU A 479 -27.74 40.84 16.47
CA GLU A 479 -27.74 39.42 16.83
C GLU A 479 -26.96 39.20 18.13
N PHE A 480 -27.31 38.19 18.91
CA PHE A 480 -26.62 37.94 20.18
C PHE A 480 -26.79 36.50 20.66
N TYR A 481 -26.02 36.16 21.69
CA TYR A 481 -26.17 34.94 22.46
C TYR A 481 -26.95 35.21 23.75
N CYS A 482 -27.83 34.29 24.15
CA CYS A 482 -28.45 34.33 25.48
C CYS A 482 -28.36 32.99 26.22
N GLU A 483 -28.51 33.07 27.54
CA GLU A 483 -28.53 31.91 28.44
C GLU A 483 -29.95 31.34 28.55
N ASN A 484 -30.97 32.23 28.58
CA ASN A 484 -32.36 31.84 28.75
C ASN A 484 -33.19 32.12 27.50
N ILE A 485 -34.15 31.24 27.24
CA ILE A 485 -35.10 31.39 26.12
C ILE A 485 -36.04 32.58 26.33
N LEU A 486 -36.39 32.85 27.58
CA LEU A 486 -37.23 34.00 27.93
C LEU A 486 -36.59 35.33 27.49
N ASP A 487 -35.27 35.45 27.61
CA ASP A 487 -34.53 36.64 27.18
C ASP A 487 -34.56 36.80 25.65
N ALA A 488 -34.49 35.69 24.90
CA ALA A 488 -34.65 35.70 23.44
C ALA A 488 -36.05 36.15 23.01
N GLU A 489 -37.09 35.60 23.64
CA GLU A 489 -38.49 35.92 23.30
C GLU A 489 -38.86 37.35 23.71
N ASN A 490 -38.38 37.83 24.85
CA ASN A 490 -38.52 39.23 25.27
C ASN A 490 -37.86 40.21 24.29
N ALA A 491 -36.76 39.80 23.64
CA ALA A 491 -36.10 40.57 22.57
C ALA A 491 -36.80 40.45 21.20
N GLY A 492 -37.90 39.69 21.13
CA GLY A 492 -38.74 39.49 19.96
C GLY A 492 -38.26 38.39 19.01
N PHE A 493 -37.40 37.49 19.46
CA PHE A 493 -36.97 36.32 18.68
C PHE A 493 -37.94 35.17 18.89
N ARG A 494 -38.32 34.48 17.81
CA ARG A 494 -39.10 33.24 17.87
C ARG A 494 -38.21 32.02 17.64
N ARG A 495 -38.62 30.83 18.04
CA ARG A 495 -37.86 29.60 17.77
C ARG A 495 -37.71 29.34 16.27
N ALA A 496 -36.57 28.78 15.88
CA ALA A 496 -36.27 28.38 14.50
C ALA A 496 -37.22 27.31 13.96
N PHE A 497 -37.50 26.31 14.79
CA PHE A 497 -38.49 25.29 14.48
C PHE A 497 -39.88 25.91 14.38
N LYS A 498 -40.45 25.93 13.16
CA LYS A 498 -41.82 26.36 12.91
C LYS A 498 -42.73 25.15 13.03
N TRP A 499 -43.40 25.00 14.17
CA TRP A 499 -44.48 24.03 14.28
C TRP A 499 -45.56 24.35 13.25
N ARG A 500 -45.72 23.47 12.25
CA ARG A 500 -46.85 23.52 11.33
C ARG A 500 -47.99 22.78 12.04
N GLY A 501 -48.69 23.47 12.93
CA GLY A 501 -49.88 22.88 13.55
C GLY A 501 -50.82 22.34 12.47
N ALA A 502 -51.50 21.24 12.78
CA ALA A 502 -52.58 20.72 11.95
C ALA A 502 -53.49 21.89 11.55
N LYS A 503 -53.68 22.09 10.24
CA LYS A 503 -54.64 23.05 9.74
C LYS A 503 -55.95 22.76 10.46
N SER A 504 -56.46 23.73 11.21
CA SER A 504 -57.86 23.74 11.60
C SER A 504 -58.66 23.77 10.30
N GLU A 505 -59.22 22.62 9.92
CA GLU A 505 -60.28 22.55 8.90
C GLU A 505 -61.55 23.26 9.39
#